data_AF-A0A957FNA1-F1
#
_entry.id   AF-A0A957FNA1-F1
#
_cell.length_a   1.000
_cell.length_b   1.000
_cell.length_c   1.000
_cell.angle_alpha   90.00
_cell.angle_beta   90.00
_cell.angle_gamma   90.00
#
_symmetry.space_group_name_H-M   'P 1'
#
loop_
_entity.id
_entity.type
_entity.pdbx_description
1 polymer ?
#
loop_
_entity_poly.entity_id
_entity_poly.type
_entity_poly.pdbx_seq_one_letter_code
_entity_poly.pdbx_strand_id
1 'polypeptide(L)'
;MAENNLLRNSDLNLDFAPFRGEEKQLIPAGWGPWWEPPPTSKSAPSWQNNVPRYDFRYLDGDMVTVVSSPFATHTAGLFQQIPVVAGESYELNVEVQAWSSEAEEAGVIHDGSDVNLQIGLDPTGGLDGRSPLIHWSQPQQALGKWLTLRLTATAQASVVTLFLKSAPYLPKRQQMIFWRRASCRPVGRYKRATSIVGPGDTHIQLDVERPHPVQEITAVVSALRPHKMVELEARRPSGEPVAVTFEGVRQEDDRYFWQYKFTVEDEGLYDLRFLGDKGARLLAQRLVKAAREVQIVPSGKPRLDFRRVYVLLPPTADETWLLAAAQGSYIGRYTIGFSADDAGVGEVAERIVICINPHHWPETLTSVWYDHHYPGTRFIPVVANSPADLQAWLEAWLDE
;
A
#
# COMPACT_ATOMS: atom_id res chain seq x y z
N MET A 1 -7.91 19.91 3.14
CA MET A 1 -9.03 18.94 3.13
C MET A 1 -9.02 18.10 1.85
N ALA A 2 -7.92 17.35 1.60
CA ALA A 2 -7.73 16.59 0.36
C ALA A 2 -7.46 15.08 0.59
N GLU A 3 -7.29 14.63 1.84
CA GLU A 3 -6.57 13.36 2.10
C GLU A 3 -7.28 12.05 1.70
N ASN A 4 -8.56 12.04 1.32
CA ASN A 4 -9.31 10.78 1.13
C ASN A 4 -10.10 10.65 -0.19
N ASN A 5 -9.78 11.39 -1.25
CA ASN A 5 -10.42 11.13 -2.55
C ASN A 5 -9.84 9.85 -3.18
N LEU A 6 -10.68 8.85 -3.46
CA LEU A 6 -10.26 7.58 -4.04
C LEU A 6 -10.13 7.63 -5.57
N LEU A 7 -10.65 8.68 -6.19
CA LEU A 7 -10.66 8.82 -7.65
C LEU A 7 -9.30 9.25 -8.20
N ARG A 8 -8.94 8.70 -9.36
CA ARG A 8 -7.83 9.21 -10.17
C ARG A 8 -8.32 10.34 -11.07
N ASN A 9 -7.48 11.35 -11.27
CA ASN A 9 -7.80 12.51 -12.09
C ASN A 9 -9.19 13.06 -11.74
N SER A 10 -9.37 13.37 -10.45
CA SER A 10 -10.66 13.72 -9.87
C SER A 10 -11.25 14.99 -10.49
N ASP A 11 -10.41 15.88 -10.99
CA ASP A 11 -10.88 17.11 -11.63
C ASP A 11 -11.33 16.89 -13.08
N LEU A 12 -11.08 15.71 -13.66
CA LEU A 12 -11.38 15.32 -15.05
C LEU A 12 -10.80 16.29 -16.08
N ASN A 13 -9.56 16.72 -15.86
CA ASN A 13 -8.97 17.85 -16.58
C ASN A 13 -7.48 17.66 -16.91
N LEU A 14 -6.96 16.42 -16.89
CA LEU A 14 -5.55 16.15 -17.19
C LEU A 14 -5.40 14.97 -18.15
N ASP A 15 -4.31 14.99 -18.90
CA ASP A 15 -3.78 13.89 -19.70
C ASP A 15 -4.82 13.22 -20.62
N PHE A 16 -5.49 14.04 -21.43
CA PHE A 16 -6.45 13.55 -22.43
C PHE A 16 -5.74 12.77 -23.53
N ALA A 17 -6.25 11.58 -23.85
CA ALA A 17 -5.74 10.75 -24.93
C ALA A 17 -6.85 10.00 -25.67
N PRO A 18 -6.64 9.62 -26.94
CA PRO A 18 -7.56 8.74 -27.67
C PRO A 18 -7.81 7.43 -26.93
N PHE A 19 -9.07 7.13 -26.64
CA PHE A 19 -9.46 5.88 -26.01
C PHE A 19 -9.35 4.73 -27.01
N ARG A 20 -8.45 3.77 -26.72
CA ARG A 20 -8.17 2.62 -27.60
C ARG A 20 -7.79 2.98 -29.04
N GLY A 21 -7.19 4.15 -29.25
CA GLY A 21 -6.79 4.65 -30.57
C GLY A 21 -7.89 5.35 -31.36
N GLU A 22 -9.09 5.51 -30.78
CA GLU A 22 -10.18 6.23 -31.43
C GLU A 22 -10.01 7.75 -31.23
N GLU A 23 -9.53 8.45 -32.26
CA GLU A 23 -9.19 9.89 -32.17
C GLU A 23 -10.38 10.79 -31.77
N LYS A 24 -11.61 10.35 -32.04
CA LYS A 24 -12.85 11.08 -31.65
C LYS A 24 -13.26 10.84 -30.19
N GLN A 25 -12.48 10.08 -29.45
CA GLN A 25 -12.74 9.66 -28.07
C GLN A 25 -11.59 10.15 -27.19
N LEU A 26 -11.46 11.46 -27.00
CA LEU A 26 -10.45 12.01 -26.10
C LEU A 26 -10.95 11.94 -24.66
N ILE A 27 -10.26 11.16 -23.83
CA ILE A 27 -10.69 10.83 -22.48
C ILE A 27 -9.59 11.21 -21.48
N PRO A 28 -9.94 11.82 -20.34
CA PRO A 28 -8.96 12.13 -19.31
C PRO A 28 -8.37 10.85 -18.72
N ALA A 29 -7.06 10.80 -18.51
CA ALA A 29 -6.40 9.65 -17.91
C ALA A 29 -7.07 9.23 -16.59
N GLY A 30 -7.16 7.92 -16.33
CA GLY A 30 -7.88 7.37 -15.19
C GLY A 30 -9.37 7.14 -15.43
N TRP A 31 -9.97 7.63 -16.51
CA TRP A 31 -11.38 7.42 -16.84
C TRP A 31 -11.55 6.68 -18.16
N GLY A 32 -12.70 6.03 -18.35
CA GLY A 32 -13.07 5.34 -19.59
C GLY A 32 -14.47 5.76 -20.05
N PRO A 33 -14.74 5.82 -21.36
CA PRO A 33 -16.07 6.09 -21.88
C PRO A 33 -16.95 4.85 -21.87
N TRP A 34 -18.26 5.04 -21.77
CA TRP A 34 -19.26 4.01 -22.01
C TRP A 34 -20.46 4.60 -22.73
N TRP A 35 -21.16 3.81 -23.54
CA TRP A 35 -22.38 4.24 -24.21
C TRP A 35 -23.27 3.04 -24.53
N GLU A 36 -24.58 3.29 -24.56
CA GLU A 36 -25.51 2.37 -25.19
C GLU A 36 -25.31 2.41 -26.71
N PRO A 37 -25.28 1.27 -27.41
CA PRO A 37 -25.09 1.25 -28.85
C PRO A 37 -26.30 1.86 -29.59
N PRO A 38 -26.09 2.46 -30.78
CA PRO A 38 -27.19 2.89 -31.63
C PRO A 38 -28.18 1.75 -31.91
N PRO A 39 -29.49 2.02 -32.07
CA PRO A 39 -30.46 1.01 -32.40
C PRO A 39 -30.09 0.28 -33.69
N THR A 40 -30.23 -1.05 -33.70
CA THR A 40 -29.94 -1.86 -34.89
C THR A 40 -31.10 -1.92 -35.88
N SER A 41 -32.31 -1.53 -35.44
CA SER A 41 -33.49 -1.50 -36.31
C SER A 41 -33.36 -0.41 -37.37
N LYS A 42 -33.58 -0.77 -38.64
CA LYS A 42 -33.61 0.18 -39.76
C LYS A 42 -34.76 1.19 -39.67
N SER A 43 -35.79 0.92 -38.86
CA SER A 43 -36.90 1.84 -38.61
C SER A 43 -36.62 2.85 -37.50
N ALA A 44 -35.52 2.69 -36.76
CA ALA A 44 -35.16 3.64 -35.72
C ALA A 44 -34.72 4.97 -36.35
N PRO A 45 -35.10 6.12 -35.77
CA PRO A 45 -34.63 7.41 -36.24
C PRO A 45 -33.10 7.52 -36.17
N SER A 46 -32.47 8.13 -37.18
CA SER A 46 -31.00 8.27 -37.27
C SER A 46 -30.37 9.16 -36.20
N TRP A 47 -31.19 9.89 -35.44
CA TRP A 47 -30.77 10.72 -34.31
C TRP A 47 -30.81 9.97 -32.98
N GLN A 48 -31.34 8.74 -32.96
CA GLN A 48 -31.55 7.99 -31.74
C GLN A 48 -30.25 7.31 -31.28
N ASN A 49 -29.80 7.66 -30.07
CA ASN A 49 -28.71 7.04 -29.34
C ASN A 49 -27.40 6.88 -30.14
N ASN A 50 -26.94 7.97 -30.77
CA ASN A 50 -25.68 7.99 -31.50
C ASN A 50 -24.50 7.87 -30.54
N VAL A 51 -23.38 7.31 -31.02
CA VAL A 51 -22.13 7.28 -30.26
C VAL A 51 -21.65 8.72 -30.03
N PRO A 52 -21.55 9.18 -28.78
CA PRO A 52 -21.14 10.55 -28.52
C PRO A 52 -19.65 10.76 -28.77
N ARG A 53 -19.28 12.01 -29.03
CA ARG A 53 -17.90 12.47 -29.05
C ARG A 53 -17.48 12.86 -27.64
N TYR A 54 -16.26 12.45 -27.28
CA TYR A 54 -15.62 12.84 -26.03
C TYR A 54 -14.45 13.75 -26.32
N ASP A 55 -14.35 14.83 -25.57
CA ASP A 55 -13.37 15.89 -25.76
C ASP A 55 -13.12 16.67 -24.47
N PHE A 56 -12.35 17.74 -24.55
CA PHE A 56 -12.23 18.75 -23.51
C PHE A 56 -12.59 20.14 -24.03
N ARG A 57 -12.94 21.04 -23.10
CA ARG A 57 -13.16 22.46 -23.37
C ARG A 57 -12.60 23.29 -22.23
N TYR A 58 -12.23 24.53 -22.51
CA TYR A 58 -12.04 25.53 -21.46
C TYR A 58 -13.39 26.21 -21.19
N LEU A 59 -13.86 26.14 -19.95
CA LEU A 59 -15.10 26.75 -19.49
C LEU A 59 -14.88 27.32 -18.09
N ASP A 60 -15.24 28.59 -17.89
CA ASP A 60 -15.07 29.32 -16.62
C ASP A 60 -13.63 29.31 -16.08
N GLY A 61 -12.64 29.30 -16.97
CA GLY A 61 -11.21 29.26 -16.62
C GLY A 61 -10.66 27.87 -16.31
N ASP A 62 -11.52 26.84 -16.28
CA ASP A 62 -11.14 25.45 -16.05
C ASP A 62 -11.16 24.64 -17.35
N MET A 63 -10.23 23.70 -17.51
CA MET A 63 -10.39 22.65 -18.51
C MET A 63 -11.39 21.61 -17.99
N VAL A 64 -12.38 21.24 -18.79
CA VAL A 64 -13.48 20.33 -18.41
C VAL A 64 -13.63 19.22 -19.44
N THR A 65 -14.05 18.03 -18.98
CA THR A 65 -14.38 16.92 -19.88
C THR A 65 -15.76 17.12 -20.49
N VAL A 66 -15.88 16.84 -21.79
CA VAL A 66 -17.09 17.05 -22.58
C VAL A 66 -17.57 15.76 -23.21
N VAL A 67 -18.88 15.49 -23.08
CA VAL A 67 -19.61 14.45 -23.83
C VAL A 67 -20.62 15.16 -24.72
N SER A 68 -20.60 14.91 -26.03
CA SER A 68 -21.42 15.66 -26.99
C SER A 68 -22.05 14.79 -28.08
N SER A 69 -23.28 15.14 -28.48
CA SER A 69 -24.05 14.46 -29.53
C SER A 69 -24.92 15.46 -30.31
N PRO A 70 -24.34 16.43 -31.03
CA PRO A 70 -25.13 17.43 -31.76
C PRO A 70 -26.10 16.76 -32.73
N PHE A 71 -27.34 17.26 -32.79
CA PHE A 71 -28.45 16.71 -33.59
C PHE A 71 -28.82 15.25 -33.26
N ALA A 72 -28.45 14.77 -32.08
CA ALA A 72 -28.70 13.39 -31.68
C ALA A 72 -28.92 13.27 -30.17
N THR A 73 -29.55 12.16 -29.80
CA THR A 73 -29.62 11.68 -28.42
C THR A 73 -28.48 10.69 -28.16
N HIS A 74 -28.17 10.46 -26.88
CA HIS A 74 -27.27 9.40 -26.43
C HIS A 74 -27.69 8.94 -25.04
N THR A 75 -27.29 7.74 -24.63
CA THR A 75 -27.17 7.33 -23.23
C THR A 75 -25.73 6.89 -23.02
N ALA A 76 -24.96 7.69 -22.29
CA ALA A 76 -23.51 7.52 -22.24
C ALA A 76 -22.87 8.29 -21.08
N GLY A 77 -21.57 8.08 -20.89
CA GLY A 77 -20.75 8.92 -20.05
C GLY A 77 -19.41 8.28 -19.73
N LEU A 78 -18.91 8.50 -18.53
CA LEU A 78 -17.59 8.04 -18.10
C LEU A 78 -17.71 7.01 -16.98
N PHE A 79 -16.69 6.16 -16.82
CA PHE A 79 -16.56 5.25 -15.70
C PHE A 79 -15.14 5.22 -15.15
N GLN A 80 -15.01 4.85 -13.87
CA GLN A 80 -13.74 4.54 -13.23
C GLN A 80 -13.95 3.47 -12.16
N GLN A 81 -13.13 2.43 -12.17
CA GLN A 81 -13.05 1.45 -11.10
C GLN A 81 -12.09 1.91 -10.01
N ILE A 82 -12.50 1.71 -8.76
CA ILE A 82 -11.68 2.05 -7.59
C ILE A 82 -11.63 0.89 -6.58
N PRO A 83 -10.52 0.75 -5.85
CA PRO A 83 -10.45 -0.20 -4.75
C PRO A 83 -11.22 0.32 -3.54
N VAL A 84 -11.98 -0.56 -2.90
CA VAL A 84 -12.84 -0.26 -1.75
C VAL A 84 -12.87 -1.44 -0.78
N VAL A 85 -13.48 -1.24 0.38
CA VAL A 85 -13.74 -2.28 1.38
C VAL A 85 -15.21 -2.67 1.28
N ALA A 86 -15.46 -3.97 1.04
CA ALA A 86 -16.82 -4.49 0.99
C ALA A 86 -17.55 -4.23 2.32
N GLY A 87 -18.81 -3.81 2.24
CA GLY A 87 -19.65 -3.44 3.38
C GLY A 87 -19.53 -1.98 3.82
N GLU A 88 -18.52 -1.22 3.35
CA GLU A 88 -18.40 0.21 3.64
C GLU A 88 -19.23 1.06 2.68
N SER A 89 -19.72 2.20 3.17
CA SER A 89 -20.44 3.19 2.37
C SER A 89 -19.49 4.25 1.83
N TYR A 90 -19.78 4.72 0.62
CA TYR A 90 -19.01 5.73 -0.09
C TYR A 90 -19.92 6.86 -0.55
N GLU A 91 -19.49 8.10 -0.34
CA GLU A 91 -20.13 9.30 -0.86
C GLU A 91 -19.44 9.74 -2.15
N LEU A 92 -20.23 9.86 -3.20
CA LEU A 92 -19.84 10.28 -4.53
C LEU A 92 -20.40 11.67 -4.78
N ASN A 93 -19.55 12.57 -5.26
CA ASN A 93 -19.95 13.89 -5.68
C ASN A 93 -19.30 14.21 -7.04
N VAL A 94 -20.01 14.91 -7.94
CA VAL A 94 -19.40 15.45 -9.17
C VAL A 94 -20.11 16.75 -9.57
N GLU A 95 -19.37 17.71 -10.13
CA GLU A 95 -19.96 18.88 -10.76
C GLU A 95 -20.28 18.59 -12.23
N VAL A 96 -21.49 18.98 -12.63
CA VAL A 96 -21.97 18.82 -14.00
C VAL A 96 -22.76 20.03 -14.45
N GLN A 97 -22.64 20.36 -15.73
CA GLN A 97 -23.51 21.29 -16.44
C GLN A 97 -23.80 20.71 -17.82
N ALA A 98 -24.91 21.11 -18.43
CA ALA A 98 -25.22 20.79 -19.82
C ALA A 98 -25.62 22.03 -20.61
N TRP A 99 -25.42 21.95 -21.93
CA TRP A 99 -25.93 22.87 -22.93
C TRP A 99 -26.72 22.06 -23.95
N SER A 100 -28.03 22.29 -23.97
CA SER A 100 -28.96 21.70 -24.93
C SER A 100 -29.78 22.84 -25.53
N SER A 101 -29.71 23.03 -26.86
CA SER A 101 -30.39 24.14 -27.52
C SER A 101 -30.55 23.96 -29.03
N GLU A 102 -31.59 24.57 -29.59
CA GLU A 102 -31.74 24.80 -31.03
C GLU A 102 -30.96 26.01 -31.57
N ALA A 103 -30.54 26.93 -30.69
CA ALA A 103 -29.78 28.11 -31.07
C ALA A 103 -28.36 27.75 -31.55
N GLU A 104 -27.82 28.51 -32.49
CA GLU A 104 -26.43 28.36 -32.94
C GLU A 104 -25.45 29.08 -32.00
N GLU A 105 -25.91 30.15 -31.35
CA GLU A 105 -25.12 31.00 -30.50
C GLU A 105 -24.68 30.27 -29.22
N ALA A 106 -23.38 30.29 -28.95
CA ALA A 106 -22.80 29.66 -27.77
C ALA A 106 -23.40 30.23 -26.47
N GLY A 107 -23.78 29.33 -25.56
CA GLY A 107 -24.32 29.69 -24.25
C GLY A 107 -25.80 30.11 -24.27
N VAL A 108 -26.44 30.23 -25.44
CA VAL A 108 -27.89 30.47 -25.53
C VAL A 108 -28.64 29.15 -25.35
N ILE A 109 -29.69 29.18 -24.52
CA ILE A 109 -30.62 28.06 -24.34
C ILE A 109 -31.97 28.47 -24.92
N HIS A 110 -32.15 28.17 -26.20
CA HIS A 110 -33.42 28.22 -26.90
C HIS A 110 -33.94 26.79 -27.12
N ASP A 111 -35.17 26.52 -26.68
CA ASP A 111 -35.85 25.22 -26.83
C ASP A 111 -34.94 24.03 -26.46
N GLY A 112 -34.40 24.04 -25.23
CA GLY A 112 -33.51 22.99 -24.73
C GLY A 112 -34.25 21.68 -24.42
N SER A 113 -33.56 20.55 -24.50
CA SER A 113 -34.10 19.24 -24.08
C SER A 113 -33.72 18.92 -22.64
N ASP A 114 -34.52 18.06 -22.01
CA ASP A 114 -34.07 17.25 -20.89
C ASP A 114 -32.77 16.51 -21.26
N VAL A 115 -31.80 16.56 -20.34
CA VAL A 115 -30.44 16.01 -20.41
C VAL A 115 -30.23 14.81 -19.49
N ASN A 116 -31.11 14.63 -18.49
CA ASN A 116 -31.19 13.46 -17.61
C ASN A 116 -29.82 13.04 -17.02
N LEU A 117 -29.16 13.99 -16.36
CA LEU A 117 -27.83 13.80 -15.78
C LEU A 117 -27.91 12.96 -14.50
N GLN A 118 -27.05 11.95 -14.38
CA GLN A 118 -26.98 11.07 -13.22
C GLN A 118 -25.53 10.70 -12.89
N ILE A 119 -25.29 10.36 -11.63
CA ILE A 119 -24.12 9.57 -11.22
C ILE A 119 -24.57 8.24 -10.66
N GLY A 120 -23.75 7.22 -10.84
CA GLY A 120 -24.05 5.86 -10.43
C GLY A 120 -22.86 5.17 -9.78
N LEU A 121 -23.15 4.18 -8.94
CA LEU A 121 -22.17 3.24 -8.42
C LEU A 121 -22.67 1.80 -8.63
N ASP A 122 -21.88 0.98 -9.34
CA ASP A 122 -22.05 -0.47 -9.33
C ASP A 122 -21.32 -1.04 -8.10
N PRO A 123 -22.05 -1.60 -7.11
CA PRO A 123 -21.46 -2.03 -5.85
C PRO A 123 -20.62 -3.31 -5.98
N THR A 124 -20.72 -4.00 -7.12
CA THR A 124 -20.00 -5.24 -7.42
C THR A 124 -18.78 -5.03 -8.31
N GLY A 125 -18.59 -3.82 -8.85
CA GLY A 125 -17.50 -3.49 -9.76
C GLY A 125 -17.78 -3.88 -11.22
N GLY A 126 -19.04 -4.12 -11.60
CA GLY A 126 -19.43 -4.35 -12.99
C GLY A 126 -19.07 -3.19 -13.91
N LEU A 127 -18.79 -3.47 -15.19
CA LEU A 127 -18.40 -2.46 -16.20
C LEU A 127 -19.52 -2.14 -17.20
N ASP A 128 -20.64 -2.87 -17.19
CA ASP A 128 -21.77 -2.57 -18.07
C ASP A 128 -22.57 -1.41 -17.50
N GLY A 129 -22.48 -0.23 -18.13
CA GLY A 129 -23.21 0.98 -17.73
C GLY A 129 -24.75 0.87 -17.81
N ARG A 130 -25.27 -0.24 -18.35
CA ARG A 130 -26.71 -0.56 -18.40
C ARG A 130 -27.14 -1.53 -17.30
N SER A 131 -26.20 -1.97 -16.47
CA SER A 131 -26.45 -2.94 -15.41
C SER A 131 -27.54 -2.42 -14.46
N PRO A 132 -28.57 -3.23 -14.15
CA PRO A 132 -29.58 -2.86 -13.17
C PRO A 132 -29.02 -2.86 -11.73
N LEU A 133 -27.79 -3.35 -11.53
CA LEU A 133 -27.10 -3.30 -10.24
C LEU A 133 -26.54 -1.91 -9.92
N ILE A 134 -26.46 -1.02 -10.91
CA ILE A 134 -25.97 0.34 -10.68
C ILE A 134 -27.00 1.11 -9.86
N HIS A 135 -26.58 1.60 -8.71
CA HIS A 135 -27.36 2.52 -7.91
C HIS A 135 -27.19 3.92 -8.51
N TRP A 136 -28.23 4.46 -9.14
CA TRP A 136 -28.20 5.79 -9.76
C TRP A 136 -28.77 6.87 -8.84
N SER A 137 -28.22 8.08 -8.92
CA SER A 137 -28.85 9.28 -8.39
C SER A 137 -30.15 9.60 -9.15
N GLN A 138 -30.99 10.46 -8.57
CA GLN A 138 -32.13 11.02 -9.32
C GLN A 138 -31.64 11.81 -10.54
N PRO A 139 -32.35 11.75 -11.68
CA PRO A 139 -32.00 12.52 -12.88
C PRO A 139 -32.10 14.02 -12.62
N GLN A 140 -31.14 14.79 -13.16
CA GLN A 140 -31.08 16.24 -13.04
C GLN A 140 -30.98 16.93 -14.41
N GLN A 141 -31.53 18.15 -14.50
CA GLN A 141 -31.57 18.96 -15.73
C GLN A 141 -30.70 20.22 -15.59
N ALA A 142 -29.39 20.05 -15.35
CA ALA A 142 -28.46 21.15 -15.09
C ALA A 142 -28.11 21.96 -16.36
N LEU A 143 -29.11 22.56 -17.01
CA LEU A 143 -28.96 23.37 -18.21
C LEU A 143 -28.40 24.75 -17.86
N GLY A 144 -27.25 25.11 -18.44
CA GLY A 144 -26.64 26.44 -18.35
C GLY A 144 -26.13 26.83 -16.96
N LYS A 145 -26.10 25.90 -16.00
CA LYS A 145 -25.58 26.12 -14.66
C LYS A 145 -24.91 24.86 -14.11
N TRP A 146 -23.84 25.06 -13.34
CA TRP A 146 -23.20 24.00 -12.60
C TRP A 146 -24.09 23.50 -11.46
N LEU A 147 -24.20 22.18 -11.36
CA LEU A 147 -24.86 21.46 -10.27
C LEU A 147 -23.91 20.40 -9.73
N THR A 148 -23.88 20.22 -8.41
CA THR A 148 -23.20 19.07 -7.80
C THR A 148 -24.19 17.91 -7.64
N LEU A 149 -23.98 16.82 -8.38
CA LEU A 149 -24.69 15.56 -8.14
C LEU A 149 -24.08 14.85 -6.95
N ARG A 150 -24.92 14.17 -6.15
CA ARG A 150 -24.49 13.43 -4.95
C ARG A 150 -25.18 12.08 -4.88
N LEU A 151 -24.44 11.06 -4.45
CA LEU A 151 -24.93 9.70 -4.24
C LEU A 151 -24.14 9.03 -3.12
N THR A 152 -24.83 8.31 -2.25
CA THR A 152 -24.19 7.42 -1.27
C THR A 152 -24.58 5.99 -1.58
N ALA A 153 -23.59 5.09 -1.62
CA ALA A 153 -23.83 3.66 -1.88
C ALA A 153 -22.84 2.79 -1.10
N THR A 154 -23.25 1.57 -0.78
CA THR A 154 -22.43 0.59 -0.04
C THR A 154 -21.79 -0.39 -0.99
N ALA A 155 -20.48 -0.57 -0.87
CA ALA A 155 -19.73 -1.53 -1.66
C ALA A 155 -20.12 -2.98 -1.28
N GLN A 156 -20.26 -3.85 -2.27
CA GLN A 156 -20.50 -5.28 -2.09
C GLN A 156 -19.26 -6.13 -2.43
N ALA A 157 -18.28 -5.53 -3.09
CA ALA A 157 -16.99 -6.14 -3.43
C ALA A 157 -15.82 -5.25 -3.01
N SER A 158 -14.59 -5.72 -3.22
CA SER A 158 -13.36 -4.93 -3.02
C SER A 158 -13.05 -3.97 -4.17
N VAL A 159 -13.87 -3.98 -5.23
CA VAL A 159 -13.88 -3.04 -6.34
C VAL A 159 -15.29 -2.59 -6.58
N VAL A 160 -15.46 -1.30 -6.83
CA VAL A 160 -16.71 -0.72 -7.33
C VAL A 160 -16.42 0.07 -8.59
N THR A 161 -17.44 0.25 -9.41
CA THR A 161 -17.35 1.09 -10.61
C THR A 161 -18.23 2.31 -10.41
N LEU A 162 -17.63 3.50 -10.51
CA LEU A 162 -18.38 4.74 -10.66
C LEU A 162 -18.80 4.94 -12.11
N PHE A 163 -19.99 5.49 -12.31
CA PHE A 163 -20.49 5.91 -13.60
C PHE A 163 -20.97 7.36 -13.56
N LEU A 164 -20.61 8.13 -14.57
CA LEU A 164 -21.24 9.38 -14.96
C LEU A 164 -22.16 9.10 -16.13
N LYS A 165 -23.35 9.71 -16.16
CA LYS A 165 -24.35 9.47 -17.19
C LYS A 165 -25.04 10.75 -17.62
N SER A 166 -25.20 10.89 -18.92
CA SER A 166 -26.15 11.79 -19.57
C SER A 166 -27.04 11.01 -20.52
N ALA A 167 -28.31 11.42 -20.59
CA ALA A 167 -29.31 10.78 -21.44
C ALA A 167 -30.28 11.80 -22.06
N PRO A 168 -29.82 12.70 -22.94
CA PRO A 168 -30.68 13.70 -23.54
C PRO A 168 -31.85 13.10 -24.31
N TYR A 169 -33.03 13.68 -24.09
CA TYR A 169 -34.30 13.14 -24.58
C TYR A 169 -34.57 13.50 -26.05
N LEU A 170 -34.21 14.72 -26.49
CA LEU A 170 -34.43 15.21 -27.85
C LEU A 170 -33.09 15.54 -28.54
N PRO A 171 -33.03 15.39 -29.87
CA PRO A 171 -31.81 15.58 -30.66
C PRO A 171 -31.56 17.06 -30.98
N LYS A 172 -31.27 17.88 -29.97
CA LYS A 172 -31.06 19.32 -30.15
C LYS A 172 -29.80 19.62 -30.96
N ARG A 173 -29.81 20.74 -31.70
CA ARG A 173 -28.66 21.24 -32.49
C ARG A 173 -27.37 21.25 -31.67
N GLN A 174 -27.44 21.89 -30.50
CA GLN A 174 -26.39 21.91 -29.50
C GLN A 174 -26.73 20.89 -28.43
N GLN A 175 -25.80 19.98 -28.16
CA GLN A 175 -25.98 18.95 -27.14
C GLN A 175 -24.63 18.57 -26.55
N MET A 176 -24.26 19.21 -25.44
CA MET A 176 -22.97 19.07 -24.79
C MET A 176 -23.14 18.98 -23.27
N ILE A 177 -22.42 18.06 -22.64
CA ILE A 177 -22.41 17.86 -21.19
C ILE A 177 -20.97 18.03 -20.71
N PHE A 178 -20.81 18.81 -19.65
CA PHE A 178 -19.52 19.19 -19.08
C PHE A 178 -19.41 18.58 -17.69
N TRP A 179 -18.35 17.80 -17.45
CA TRP A 179 -18.07 17.15 -16.16
C TRP A 179 -16.76 17.68 -15.57
N ARG A 180 -16.75 17.96 -14.27
CA ARG A 180 -15.53 18.31 -13.52
C ARG A 180 -15.66 17.95 -12.03
N ARG A 181 -14.52 17.95 -11.33
CA ARG A 181 -14.44 17.88 -9.85
C ARG A 181 -15.27 16.74 -9.24
N ALA A 182 -14.99 15.53 -9.67
CA ALA A 182 -15.50 14.32 -9.05
C ALA A 182 -14.78 14.02 -7.72
N SER A 183 -15.49 13.42 -6.78
CA SER A 183 -14.90 12.84 -5.59
C SER A 183 -15.65 11.57 -5.19
N CYS A 184 -14.90 10.59 -4.70
CA CYS A 184 -15.45 9.42 -4.04
C CYS A 184 -14.70 9.23 -2.73
N ARG A 185 -15.43 9.25 -1.62
CA ARG A 185 -14.85 9.21 -0.27
C ARG A 185 -15.59 8.20 0.60
N PRO A 186 -14.89 7.48 1.48
CA PRO A 186 -15.54 6.65 2.49
C PRO A 186 -16.44 7.52 3.39
N VAL A 187 -17.58 6.97 3.78
CA VAL A 187 -18.44 7.56 4.82
C VAL A 187 -17.92 7.10 6.19
N GLY A 188 -17.52 8.04 7.03
CA GLY A 188 -16.98 7.73 8.36
C GLY A 188 -15.48 7.42 8.37
N ARG A 189 -15.04 6.50 9.23
CA ARG A 189 -13.61 6.19 9.40
C ARG A 189 -13.10 5.43 8.18
N TYR A 190 -12.14 6.03 7.46
CA TYR A 190 -11.51 5.37 6.33
C TYR A 190 -10.82 4.06 6.77
N LYS A 191 -11.25 2.96 6.16
CA LYS A 191 -10.54 1.68 6.18
C LYS A 191 -9.87 1.53 4.82
N ARG A 192 -8.54 1.45 4.80
CA ARG A 192 -7.79 1.18 3.57
C ARG A 192 -8.07 -0.25 3.14
N ALA A 193 -8.40 -0.46 1.87
CA ALA A 193 -8.52 -1.81 1.33
C ALA A 193 -7.15 -2.50 1.42
N THR A 194 -7.07 -3.58 2.21
CA THR A 194 -5.84 -4.38 2.37
C THR A 194 -5.89 -5.69 1.59
N SER A 195 -7.03 -6.00 0.96
CA SER A 195 -7.16 -7.17 0.10
C SER A 195 -6.35 -6.97 -1.18
N ILE A 196 -5.67 -8.02 -1.61
CA ILE A 196 -5.21 -8.13 -2.99
C ILE A 196 -6.46 -8.15 -3.86
N VAL A 197 -6.54 -7.23 -4.80
CA VAL A 197 -7.67 -7.08 -5.70
C VAL A 197 -7.27 -7.60 -7.08
N GLY A 198 -8.19 -8.24 -7.77
CA GLY A 198 -8.12 -8.52 -9.22
C GLY A 198 -9.32 -9.39 -9.63
N PRO A 199 -9.74 -9.39 -10.92
CA PRO A 199 -10.43 -10.56 -11.45
C PRO A 199 -9.52 -11.75 -11.11
N GLY A 200 -10.06 -12.82 -10.53
CA GLY A 200 -9.27 -13.85 -9.84
C GLY A 200 -8.16 -14.56 -10.66
N ASP A 201 -7.93 -14.18 -11.92
CA ASP A 201 -6.82 -14.61 -12.76
C ASP A 201 -5.61 -13.65 -12.82
N THR A 202 -5.75 -12.38 -12.40
CA THR A 202 -4.69 -11.36 -12.54
C THR A 202 -3.94 -11.13 -11.21
N HIS A 203 -2.61 -11.34 -11.21
CA HIS A 203 -1.80 -11.35 -9.99
C HIS A 203 -0.52 -10.54 -10.14
N ILE A 204 -0.17 -9.75 -9.12
CA ILE A 204 1.09 -8.99 -9.05
C ILE A 204 2.08 -9.76 -8.17
N GLN A 205 3.20 -10.20 -8.74
CA GLN A 205 4.32 -10.82 -8.04
C GLN A 205 5.52 -9.88 -8.01
N LEU A 206 6.34 -9.97 -6.96
CA LEU A 206 7.58 -9.23 -6.82
C LEU A 206 8.74 -10.22 -6.74
N ASP A 207 9.91 -9.83 -7.26
CA ASP A 207 11.15 -10.55 -7.02
C ASP A 207 11.57 -10.48 -5.53
N VAL A 208 11.27 -9.37 -4.86
CA VAL A 208 11.52 -9.15 -3.43
C VAL A 208 10.21 -8.84 -2.70
N GLU A 209 9.77 -9.78 -1.86
CA GLU A 209 8.49 -9.70 -1.12
C GLU A 209 8.47 -8.60 -0.04
N ARG A 210 9.63 -8.28 0.53
CA ARG A 210 9.82 -7.26 1.58
C ARG A 210 11.02 -6.38 1.24
N PRO A 211 10.87 -5.42 0.32
CA PRO A 211 12.00 -4.60 -0.10
C PRO A 211 12.50 -3.70 1.02
N HIS A 212 13.79 -3.44 1.02
CA HIS A 212 14.40 -2.38 1.82
C HIS A 212 14.29 -1.03 1.09
N PRO A 213 14.33 0.09 1.82
CA PRO A 213 14.47 1.41 1.22
C PRO A 213 15.71 1.51 0.32
N VAL A 214 15.58 2.25 -0.77
CA VAL A 214 16.55 2.47 -1.86
C VAL A 214 16.83 1.19 -2.69
N GLN A 215 15.93 0.20 -2.65
CA GLN A 215 16.06 -1.03 -3.42
C GLN A 215 15.24 -0.94 -4.72
N GLU A 216 15.88 -1.24 -5.85
CA GLU A 216 15.17 -1.50 -7.10
C GLU A 216 14.50 -2.89 -7.03
N ILE A 217 13.23 -2.95 -7.43
CA ILE A 217 12.46 -4.18 -7.49
C ILE A 217 11.79 -4.39 -8.84
N THR A 218 11.61 -5.66 -9.18
CA THR A 218 10.88 -6.08 -10.37
C THR A 218 9.49 -6.57 -9.97
N ALA A 219 8.47 -5.95 -10.56
CA ALA A 219 7.10 -6.45 -10.48
C ALA A 219 6.74 -7.21 -11.76
N VAL A 220 6.23 -8.43 -11.60
CA VAL A 220 5.71 -9.26 -12.67
C VAL A 220 4.21 -9.42 -12.46
N VAL A 221 3.42 -8.89 -13.39
CA VAL A 221 1.97 -9.10 -13.40
C VAL A 221 1.65 -10.27 -14.32
N SER A 222 0.87 -11.24 -13.84
CA SER A 222 0.45 -12.39 -14.64
C SER A 222 -1.06 -12.48 -14.77
N ALA A 223 -1.57 -12.89 -15.93
CA ALA A 223 -2.99 -13.16 -16.16
C ALA A 223 -3.21 -14.22 -17.25
N LEU A 224 -4.32 -14.96 -17.17
CA LEU A 224 -4.73 -15.89 -18.24
C LEU A 224 -5.24 -15.15 -19.49
N ARG A 225 -5.80 -13.95 -19.30
CA ARG A 225 -6.33 -13.14 -20.40
C ARG A 225 -5.34 -12.07 -20.81
N PRO A 226 -5.22 -11.79 -22.11
CA PRO A 226 -4.46 -10.63 -22.55
C PRO A 226 -5.19 -9.35 -22.15
N HIS A 227 -4.49 -8.47 -21.43
CA HIS A 227 -4.95 -7.13 -21.15
C HIS A 227 -4.24 -6.13 -22.07
N LYS A 228 -4.99 -5.18 -22.62
CA LYS A 228 -4.48 -4.14 -23.53
C LYS A 228 -4.42 -2.80 -22.81
N MET A 229 -3.48 -1.94 -23.24
CA MET A 229 -3.25 -0.60 -22.68
C MET A 229 -3.11 -0.65 -21.14
N VAL A 230 -2.27 -1.56 -20.71
CA VAL A 230 -2.00 -1.77 -19.29
C VAL A 230 -0.82 -0.95 -18.81
N GLU A 231 -0.89 -0.56 -17.55
CA GLU A 231 0.18 0.11 -16.83
C GLU A 231 0.23 -0.41 -15.40
N LEU A 232 1.40 -0.33 -14.78
CA LEU A 232 1.55 -0.50 -13.35
C LEU A 232 1.79 0.88 -12.73
N GLU A 233 0.89 1.30 -11.86
CA GLU A 233 1.09 2.47 -11.01
C GLU A 233 1.58 1.99 -9.65
N ALA A 234 2.61 2.65 -9.12
CA ALA A 234 3.08 2.46 -7.76
C ALA A 234 2.97 3.79 -7.02
N ARG A 235 2.41 3.78 -5.80
CA ARG A 235 2.34 4.96 -4.93
C ARG A 235 3.11 4.74 -3.64
N ARG A 236 3.84 5.77 -3.23
CA ARG A 236 4.56 5.85 -1.97
C ARG A 236 3.60 5.81 -0.78
N PRO A 237 4.10 5.57 0.44
CA PRO A 237 3.30 5.70 1.66
C PRO A 237 2.68 7.09 1.84
N SER A 238 3.34 8.14 1.33
CA SER A 238 2.83 9.51 1.28
C SER A 238 1.68 9.72 0.29
N GLY A 239 1.45 8.79 -0.63
CA GLY A 239 0.46 8.88 -1.72
C GLY A 239 1.02 9.39 -3.05
N GLU A 240 2.27 9.88 -3.06
CA GLU A 240 2.96 10.35 -4.25
C GLU A 240 3.25 9.20 -5.24
N PRO A 241 3.21 9.46 -6.56
CA PRO A 241 3.54 8.46 -7.56
C PRO A 241 5.03 8.09 -7.52
N VAL A 242 5.32 6.82 -7.82
CA VAL A 242 6.66 6.30 -8.07
C VAL A 242 6.86 6.17 -9.57
N ALA A 243 8.06 6.49 -10.07
CA ALA A 243 8.40 6.24 -11.46
C ALA A 243 8.51 4.72 -11.70
N VAL A 244 7.66 4.22 -12.61
CA VAL A 244 7.62 2.80 -12.98
C VAL A 244 7.99 2.67 -14.45
N THR A 245 8.97 1.81 -14.73
CA THR A 245 9.43 1.50 -16.09
C THR A 245 8.80 0.19 -16.56
N PHE A 246 8.24 0.18 -17.76
CA PHE A 246 7.76 -1.04 -18.41
C PHE A 246 8.90 -1.72 -19.16
N GLU A 247 9.21 -2.96 -18.81
CA GLU A 247 10.32 -3.72 -19.39
C GLU A 247 9.86 -4.59 -20.57
N GLY A 248 8.61 -5.01 -20.60
CA GLY A 248 8.06 -5.79 -21.71
C GLY A 248 6.93 -6.73 -21.33
N VAL A 249 6.40 -7.40 -22.34
CA VAL A 249 5.40 -8.46 -22.21
C VAL A 249 5.98 -9.75 -22.76
N ARG A 250 5.75 -10.85 -22.05
CA ARG A 250 6.02 -12.20 -22.55
C ARG A 250 4.79 -13.09 -22.35
N GLN A 251 4.72 -14.14 -23.15
CA GLN A 251 3.70 -15.17 -23.04
C GLN A 251 4.40 -16.50 -22.85
N GLU A 252 4.02 -17.24 -21.81
CA GLU A 252 4.46 -18.60 -21.54
C GLU A 252 3.20 -19.44 -21.37
N ASP A 253 3.08 -20.51 -22.16
CA ASP A 253 1.85 -21.30 -22.29
C ASP A 253 0.62 -20.40 -22.58
N ASP A 254 -0.44 -20.55 -21.76
CA ASP A 254 -1.69 -19.78 -21.82
C ASP A 254 -1.71 -18.57 -20.88
N ARG A 255 -0.53 -18.09 -20.43
CA ARG A 255 -0.42 -16.99 -19.46
C ARG A 255 0.42 -15.83 -20.01
N TYR A 256 -0.07 -14.62 -19.80
CA TYR A 256 0.60 -13.38 -20.15
C TYR A 256 1.32 -12.83 -18.92
N PHE A 257 2.50 -12.27 -19.14
CA PHE A 257 3.33 -11.67 -18.10
C PHE A 257 3.77 -10.27 -18.55
N TRP A 258 3.45 -9.26 -17.75
CA TRP A 258 3.93 -7.89 -17.92
C TRP A 258 4.95 -7.59 -16.84
N GLN A 259 6.15 -7.17 -17.25
CA GLN A 259 7.25 -6.90 -16.35
C GLN A 259 7.47 -5.39 -16.21
N TYR A 260 7.64 -4.95 -14.97
CA TYR A 260 7.86 -3.57 -14.59
C TYR A 260 9.00 -3.46 -13.58
N LYS A 261 9.69 -2.33 -13.56
CA LYS A 261 10.71 -2.01 -12.57
C LYS A 261 10.45 -0.66 -11.91
N PHE A 262 10.77 -0.56 -10.63
CA PHE A 262 10.73 0.70 -9.88
C PHE A 262 11.60 0.60 -8.63
N THR A 263 11.96 1.76 -8.06
CA THR A 263 12.72 1.84 -6.81
C THR A 263 11.81 2.14 -5.65
N VAL A 264 11.96 1.39 -4.56
CA VAL A 264 11.30 1.62 -3.28
C VAL A 264 12.23 2.47 -2.43
N GLU A 265 11.97 3.76 -2.27
CA GLU A 265 12.90 4.70 -1.61
C GLU A 265 12.56 4.97 -0.14
N ASP A 266 11.26 4.99 0.19
CA ASP A 266 10.73 5.26 1.53
C ASP A 266 10.38 3.97 2.29
N GLU A 267 10.43 4.03 3.62
CA GLU A 267 9.81 3.01 4.47
C GLU A 267 8.29 3.19 4.53
N GLY A 268 7.54 2.09 4.56
CA GLY A 268 6.10 2.10 4.76
C GLY A 268 5.36 1.23 3.76
N LEU A 269 4.07 1.54 3.56
CA LEU A 269 3.15 0.74 2.76
C LEU A 269 2.89 1.37 1.40
N TYR A 270 3.46 0.77 0.35
CA TYR A 270 3.23 1.13 -1.04
C TYR A 270 1.95 0.51 -1.56
N ASP A 271 1.31 1.20 -2.51
CA ASP A 271 0.11 0.74 -3.21
C ASP A 271 0.44 0.54 -4.68
N LEU A 272 0.48 -0.73 -5.10
CA LEU A 272 0.69 -1.12 -6.48
C LEU A 272 -0.66 -1.41 -7.13
N ARG A 273 -0.93 -0.79 -8.28
CA ARG A 273 -2.16 -0.98 -9.04
C ARG A 273 -1.81 -1.34 -10.47
N PHE A 274 -2.20 -2.53 -10.89
CA PHE A 274 -2.19 -2.90 -12.29
C PHE A 274 -3.51 -2.45 -12.92
N LEU A 275 -3.40 -1.62 -13.94
CA LEU A 275 -4.48 -0.81 -14.44
C LEU A 275 -4.63 -1.03 -15.93
N GLY A 276 -5.87 -1.03 -16.41
CA GLY A 276 -6.20 -1.14 -17.83
C GLY A 276 -6.96 0.08 -18.32
N ASP A 277 -7.09 0.20 -19.64
CA ASP A 277 -7.87 1.25 -20.29
C ASP A 277 -7.44 2.65 -19.81
N LYS A 278 -6.12 2.91 -19.84
CA LYS A 278 -5.49 4.17 -19.40
C LYS A 278 -5.86 4.56 -17.96
N GLY A 279 -6.07 3.57 -17.11
CA GLY A 279 -6.33 3.78 -15.70
C GLY A 279 -7.78 3.73 -15.26
N ALA A 280 -8.71 3.60 -16.21
CA ALA A 280 -10.14 3.47 -15.94
C ALA A 280 -10.51 2.18 -15.22
N ARG A 281 -9.74 1.10 -15.46
CA ARG A 281 -10.02 -0.22 -14.91
C ARG A 281 -8.94 -0.64 -13.94
N LEU A 282 -9.37 -1.13 -12.78
CA LEU A 282 -8.50 -1.76 -11.81
C LEU A 282 -8.44 -3.25 -12.09
N LEU A 283 -7.32 -3.72 -12.63
CA LEU A 283 -7.11 -5.11 -12.99
C LEU A 283 -6.45 -5.89 -11.86
N ALA A 284 -5.56 -5.26 -11.09
CA ALA A 284 -5.12 -5.81 -9.82
C ALA A 284 -4.62 -4.72 -8.85
N GLN A 285 -4.64 -5.02 -7.56
CA GLN A 285 -4.00 -4.21 -6.52
C GLN A 285 -3.19 -5.09 -5.58
N ARG A 286 -2.01 -4.62 -5.18
CA ARG A 286 -1.18 -5.24 -4.16
C ARG A 286 -0.56 -4.18 -3.26
N LEU A 287 -0.63 -4.39 -1.95
CA LEU A 287 0.08 -3.57 -0.98
C LEU A 287 1.45 -4.19 -0.67
N VAL A 288 2.48 -3.35 -0.57
CA VAL A 288 3.87 -3.79 -0.38
C VAL A 288 4.46 -3.04 0.81
N LYS A 289 4.92 -3.78 1.82
CA LYS A 289 5.58 -3.20 2.99
C LYS A 289 7.08 -3.13 2.75
N ALA A 290 7.58 -1.91 2.63
CA ALA A 290 9.00 -1.61 2.64
C ALA A 290 9.45 -1.31 4.07
N ALA A 291 10.49 -1.99 4.54
CA ALA A 291 11.05 -1.74 5.87
C ALA A 291 12.51 -2.14 5.90
N ARG A 292 13.35 -1.41 6.63
CA ARG A 292 14.66 -1.94 7.03
C ARG A 292 14.45 -3.13 7.96
N GLU A 293 15.16 -4.23 7.72
CA GLU A 293 15.27 -5.28 8.72
C GLU A 293 16.06 -4.72 9.91
N VAL A 294 15.35 -4.32 10.95
CA VAL A 294 16.00 -4.12 12.26
C VAL A 294 16.17 -5.50 12.85
N GLN A 295 17.32 -6.11 12.59
CA GLN A 295 17.80 -7.17 13.45
C GLN A 295 17.97 -6.54 14.85
N ILE A 296 17.04 -6.81 15.76
CA ILE A 296 17.26 -6.53 17.17
C ILE A 296 18.39 -7.48 17.57
N VAL A 297 19.63 -7.01 17.55
CA VAL A 297 20.74 -7.70 18.21
C VAL A 297 20.39 -7.67 19.69
N PRO A 298 20.07 -8.81 20.34
CA PRO A 298 19.78 -8.81 21.77
C PRO A 298 21.01 -8.28 22.49
N SER A 299 20.88 -7.17 23.23
CA SER A 299 21.97 -6.70 24.09
C SER A 299 22.23 -7.75 25.17
N GLY A 300 23.50 -8.00 25.47
CA GLY A 300 23.91 -8.84 26.60
C GLY A 300 23.69 -8.20 27.97
N LYS A 301 23.01 -7.04 28.04
CA LYS A 301 22.70 -6.33 29.27
C LYS A 301 21.61 -7.06 30.05
N PRO A 302 21.86 -7.41 31.32
CA PRO A 302 20.79 -7.92 32.17
C PRO A 302 19.74 -6.84 32.48
N ARG A 303 18.57 -7.29 32.94
CA ARG A 303 17.43 -6.42 33.33
C ARG A 303 17.83 -5.33 34.35
N LEU A 304 18.77 -5.64 35.22
CA LEU A 304 19.34 -4.73 36.20
C LEU A 304 20.84 -4.69 35.98
N ASP A 305 21.45 -3.51 36.07
CA ASP A 305 22.90 -3.41 36.08
C ASP A 305 23.39 -3.81 37.48
N PHE A 306 24.16 -4.89 37.57
CA PHE A 306 24.65 -5.42 38.85
C PHE A 306 26.09 -5.87 38.74
N ARG A 307 26.82 -5.75 39.84
CA ARG A 307 28.18 -6.28 40.00
C ARG A 307 28.11 -7.81 40.06
N ARG A 308 28.82 -8.50 39.17
CA ARG A 308 28.88 -9.97 39.16
C ARG A 308 30.23 -10.46 39.66
N VAL A 309 30.21 -11.26 40.72
CA VAL A 309 31.35 -12.06 41.18
C VAL A 309 31.12 -13.52 40.79
N TYR A 310 32.10 -14.11 40.10
CA TYR A 310 32.11 -15.50 39.69
C TYR A 310 33.29 -16.22 40.34
N VAL A 311 33.00 -17.18 41.23
CA VAL A 311 33.97 -18.11 41.81
C VAL A 311 34.17 -19.25 40.82
N LEU A 312 35.31 -19.23 40.14
CA LEU A 312 35.68 -20.17 39.10
C LEU A 312 36.48 -21.31 39.71
N LEU A 313 35.85 -22.48 39.84
CA LEU A 313 36.46 -23.69 40.35
C LEU A 313 37.24 -24.43 39.24
N PRO A 314 38.41 -25.02 39.54
CA PRO A 314 39.20 -25.74 38.56
C PRO A 314 38.53 -27.06 38.17
N PRO A 315 38.84 -27.62 36.98
CA PRO A 315 38.30 -28.91 36.54
C PRO A 315 38.61 -30.09 37.49
N THR A 316 39.64 -29.94 38.33
CA THR A 316 40.04 -30.94 39.33
C THR A 316 39.25 -30.85 40.63
N ALA A 317 38.39 -29.85 40.82
CA ALA A 317 37.63 -29.65 42.05
C ALA A 317 36.55 -30.73 42.20
N ASP A 318 36.51 -31.36 43.36
CA ASP A 318 35.45 -32.32 43.72
C ASP A 318 34.28 -31.63 44.45
N GLU A 319 33.30 -32.43 44.88
CA GLU A 319 32.11 -31.95 45.58
C GLU A 319 32.43 -31.15 46.85
N THR A 320 33.52 -31.48 47.56
CA THR A 320 33.89 -30.79 48.79
C THR A 320 34.35 -29.35 48.53
N TRP A 321 35.04 -29.13 47.41
CA TRP A 321 35.42 -27.80 46.93
C TRP A 321 34.21 -26.98 46.51
N LEU A 322 33.24 -27.60 45.84
CA LEU A 322 31.98 -26.94 45.46
C LEU A 322 31.16 -26.52 46.70
N LEU A 323 31.05 -27.39 47.69
CA LEU A 323 30.38 -27.09 48.96
C LEU A 323 31.07 -25.96 49.72
N ALA A 324 32.40 -25.96 49.81
CA ALA A 324 33.17 -24.89 50.42
C ALA A 324 32.98 -23.55 49.71
N ALA A 325 32.99 -23.54 48.37
CA ALA A 325 32.72 -22.35 47.58
C ALA A 325 31.30 -21.82 47.83
N ALA A 326 30.30 -22.71 47.90
CA ALA A 326 28.91 -22.37 48.17
C ALA A 326 28.70 -21.79 49.57
N GLN A 327 29.34 -22.37 50.57
CA GLN A 327 29.31 -21.89 51.95
C GLN A 327 29.96 -20.52 52.07
N GLY A 328 31.18 -20.36 51.56
CA GLY A 328 31.91 -19.09 51.66
C GLY A 328 31.31 -17.96 50.82
N SER A 329 30.65 -18.29 49.71
CA SER A 329 29.99 -17.30 48.85
C SER A 329 28.58 -16.92 49.32
N TYR A 330 28.03 -17.55 50.36
CA TYR A 330 26.61 -17.41 50.71
C TYR A 330 26.23 -15.97 51.10
N ILE A 331 27.09 -15.27 51.82
CA ILE A 331 26.83 -13.88 52.26
C ILE A 331 26.84 -12.94 51.04
N GLY A 332 27.88 -13.03 50.20
CA GLY A 332 28.04 -12.19 49.02
C GLY A 332 27.19 -12.59 47.81
N ARG A 333 26.49 -13.73 47.88
CA ARG A 333 25.64 -14.28 46.80
C ARG A 333 26.42 -14.47 45.48
N TYR A 334 27.68 -14.86 45.55
CA TYR A 334 28.52 -15.02 44.37
C TYR A 334 28.08 -16.21 43.51
N THR A 335 28.27 -16.08 42.20
CA THR A 335 28.02 -17.18 41.26
C THR A 335 29.17 -18.17 41.35
N ILE A 336 28.89 -19.47 41.30
CA ILE A 336 29.90 -20.52 41.33
C ILE A 336 29.76 -21.34 40.06
N GLY A 337 30.88 -21.66 39.42
CA GLY A 337 30.87 -22.60 38.31
C GLY A 337 32.25 -22.96 37.80
N PHE A 338 32.28 -23.62 36.66
CA PHE A 338 33.43 -24.32 36.12
C PHE A 338 33.78 -23.89 34.69
N SER A 339 33.18 -22.80 34.20
CA SER A 339 33.39 -22.30 32.83
C SER A 339 34.13 -20.97 32.88
N ALA A 340 35.35 -20.96 32.34
CA ALA A 340 36.15 -19.74 32.24
C ALA A 340 35.46 -18.68 31.39
N ASP A 341 34.75 -19.11 30.34
CA ASP A 341 34.00 -18.26 29.43
C ASP A 341 32.79 -17.63 30.13
N ASP A 342 31.99 -18.43 30.87
CA ASP A 342 30.81 -17.94 31.60
C ASP A 342 31.20 -16.90 32.67
N ALA A 343 32.39 -17.07 33.26
CA ALA A 343 32.92 -16.15 34.24
C ALA A 343 33.19 -14.76 33.64
N GLY A 344 33.60 -14.69 32.36
CA GLY A 344 33.99 -13.46 31.65
C GLY A 344 32.91 -12.80 30.78
N VAL A 345 31.91 -13.54 30.28
CA VAL A 345 30.88 -12.99 29.36
C VAL A 345 29.83 -12.11 30.04
N GLY A 346 29.30 -11.12 29.34
CA GLY A 346 28.14 -10.32 29.78
C GLY A 346 28.41 -8.82 29.83
N GLU A 347 27.36 -8.04 29.59
CA GLU A 347 27.43 -6.57 29.54
C GLU A 347 26.90 -5.98 30.87
N VAL A 348 27.67 -6.14 31.95
CA VAL A 348 27.39 -5.59 33.29
C VAL A 348 28.47 -4.60 33.73
N ALA A 349 28.13 -3.69 34.65
CA ALA A 349 29.03 -2.65 35.15
C ALA A 349 30.37 -3.19 35.65
N GLU A 350 30.37 -4.32 36.37
CA GLU A 350 31.59 -4.92 36.89
C GLU A 350 31.53 -6.45 36.87
N ARG A 351 32.56 -7.06 36.27
CA ARG A 351 32.76 -8.51 36.21
C ARG A 351 34.01 -8.86 36.99
N ILE A 352 33.87 -9.64 38.05
CA ILE A 352 34.97 -10.13 38.88
C ILE A 352 35.02 -11.65 38.79
N VAL A 353 36.18 -12.19 38.47
CA VAL A 353 36.44 -13.62 38.43
C VAL A 353 37.44 -13.97 39.51
N ILE A 354 36.99 -14.72 40.50
CA ILE A 354 37.83 -15.30 41.55
C ILE A 354 38.21 -16.70 41.09
N CYS A 355 39.41 -16.84 40.52
CA CYS A 355 39.88 -18.10 39.95
C CYS A 355 40.62 -18.92 41.00
N ILE A 356 40.02 -20.05 41.40
CA ILE A 356 40.57 -20.93 42.42
C ILE A 356 41.57 -21.89 41.78
N ASN A 357 42.75 -21.96 42.38
CA ASN A 357 43.88 -22.78 41.93
C ASN A 357 44.09 -22.71 40.40
N PRO A 358 44.42 -21.54 39.82
CA PRO A 358 44.53 -21.35 38.37
C PRO A 358 45.53 -22.32 37.69
N HIS A 359 46.50 -22.82 38.45
CA HIS A 359 47.49 -23.81 38.01
C HIS A 359 46.91 -25.21 37.75
N HIS A 360 45.66 -25.48 38.15
CA HIS A 360 44.95 -26.73 37.85
C HIS A 360 44.15 -26.67 36.53
N TRP A 361 44.19 -25.56 35.81
CA TRP A 361 43.56 -25.41 34.49
C TRP A 361 44.52 -25.89 33.37
N PRO A 362 44.00 -26.58 32.33
CA PRO A 362 44.83 -27.07 31.21
C PRO A 362 45.59 -25.95 30.49
N GLU A 363 44.96 -24.79 30.35
CA GLU A 363 45.60 -23.53 29.99
C GLU A 363 45.73 -22.74 31.29
N THR A 364 46.94 -22.31 31.66
CA THR A 364 47.09 -21.51 32.88
C THR A 364 46.31 -20.21 32.73
N LEU A 365 45.17 -20.11 33.42
CA LEU A 365 44.32 -18.93 33.39
C LEU A 365 45.05 -17.78 34.10
N THR A 366 45.14 -16.65 33.42
CA THR A 366 45.82 -15.44 33.91
C THR A 366 44.95 -14.21 33.66
N SER A 367 45.30 -13.09 34.29
CA SER A 367 44.68 -11.80 33.97
C SER A 367 44.82 -11.46 32.49
N VAL A 368 45.96 -11.77 31.86
CA VAL A 368 46.21 -11.53 30.43
C VAL A 368 45.24 -12.32 29.55
N TRP A 369 44.90 -13.55 29.91
CA TRP A 369 43.90 -14.35 29.19
C TRP A 369 42.52 -13.68 29.24
N TYR A 370 42.09 -13.23 30.42
CA TYR A 370 40.82 -12.52 30.58
C TYR A 370 40.81 -11.15 29.92
N ASP A 371 41.91 -10.39 29.97
CA ASP A 371 42.01 -9.10 29.28
C ASP A 371 41.93 -9.25 27.77
N HIS A 372 42.48 -10.36 27.23
CA HIS A 372 42.44 -10.66 25.80
C HIS A 372 41.07 -11.14 25.34
N HIS A 373 40.45 -12.08 26.05
CA HIS A 373 39.21 -12.74 25.63
C HIS A 373 37.93 -12.06 26.16
N TYR A 374 38.01 -11.44 27.34
CA TYR A 374 36.89 -10.81 28.04
C TYR A 374 37.26 -9.45 28.66
N PRO A 375 37.63 -8.45 27.83
CA PRO A 375 38.11 -7.15 28.30
C PRO A 375 37.19 -6.51 29.34
N GLY A 376 37.77 -5.94 30.40
CA GLY A 376 37.03 -5.33 31.52
C GLY A 376 36.59 -6.31 32.61
N THR A 377 37.08 -7.56 32.57
CA THR A 377 36.91 -8.54 33.64
C THR A 377 38.07 -8.44 34.64
N ARG A 378 37.77 -8.17 35.91
CA ARG A 378 38.77 -8.17 36.99
C ARG A 378 39.08 -9.60 37.41
N PHE A 379 40.28 -10.07 37.11
CA PHE A 379 40.74 -11.41 37.48
C PHE A 379 41.48 -11.41 38.82
N ILE A 380 41.06 -12.29 39.74
CA ILE A 380 41.63 -12.47 41.08
C ILE A 380 42.05 -13.94 41.23
N PRO A 381 43.35 -14.28 41.16
CA PRO A 381 43.82 -15.64 41.40
C PRO A 381 43.87 -15.93 42.90
N VAL A 382 43.32 -17.07 43.31
CA VAL A 382 43.36 -17.55 44.70
C VAL A 382 43.97 -18.94 44.72
N VAL A 383 44.98 -19.15 45.56
CA VAL A 383 45.56 -20.47 45.81
C VAL A 383 45.10 -20.93 47.19
N ALA A 384 44.30 -22.00 47.21
CA ALA A 384 43.79 -22.63 48.42
C ALA A 384 44.30 -24.07 48.48
N ASN A 385 44.83 -24.49 49.63
CA ASN A 385 45.42 -25.82 49.80
C ASN A 385 44.36 -26.87 50.18
N SER A 386 43.22 -26.42 50.72
CA SER A 386 42.10 -27.27 51.12
C SER A 386 40.75 -26.56 50.91
N PRO A 387 39.63 -27.31 50.87
CA PRO A 387 38.29 -26.72 50.85
C PRO A 387 38.03 -25.75 52.01
N ALA A 388 38.54 -26.06 53.20
CA ALA A 388 38.41 -25.19 54.37
C ALA A 388 39.12 -23.83 54.17
N ASP A 389 40.30 -23.83 53.53
CA ASP A 389 41.02 -22.59 53.19
C ASP A 389 40.21 -21.74 52.20
N LEU A 390 39.60 -22.37 51.19
CA LEU A 390 38.75 -21.68 50.22
C LEU A 390 37.54 -21.04 50.89
N GLN A 391 36.83 -21.81 51.74
CA GLN A 391 35.67 -21.31 52.45
C GLN A 391 36.05 -20.10 53.30
N ALA A 392 37.08 -20.23 54.15
CA ALA A 392 37.53 -19.15 55.01
C ALA A 392 37.97 -17.90 54.22
N TRP A 393 38.66 -18.11 53.09
CA TRP A 393 39.06 -17.01 52.21
C TRP A 393 37.84 -16.27 51.64
N LEU A 394 36.85 -16.99 51.13
CA LEU A 394 35.62 -16.40 50.57
C LEU A 394 34.74 -15.72 51.63
N GLU A 395 34.67 -16.27 52.85
CA GLU A 395 33.94 -15.65 53.97
C GLU A 395 34.58 -14.34 54.42
N ALA A 396 35.92 -14.29 54.41
CA ALA A 396 36.68 -13.07 54.71
C ALA A 396 36.67 -12.06 53.56
N TRP A 397 36.40 -12.53 52.33
CA TRP A 397 36.31 -11.68 51.15
C TRP A 397 34.96 -10.97 51.09
N LEU A 398 34.86 -9.91 51.89
CA LEU A 398 33.83 -8.88 51.82
C LEU A 398 34.46 -7.68 51.10
N ASP A 399 34.40 -7.70 49.78
CA ASP A 399 35.09 -6.72 48.94
C ASP A 399 34.58 -5.29 49.20
N GLU A 400 35.51 -4.33 49.32
CA GLU A 400 35.27 -2.87 49.23
C GLU A 400 34.73 -2.46 47.86
#